data_AF-A0A917LMD8-F1
#
_entry.id   AF-A0A917LMD8-F1
#
_cell.length_a   1.000
_cell.length_b   1.000
_cell.length_c   1.000
_cell.angle_alpha   90.00
_cell.angle_beta   90.00
_cell.angle_gamma   90.00
#
_symmetry.space_group_name_H-M   'P 1'
#
loop_
_entity.id
_entity.type
_entity.pdbx_description
1 polymer ?
#
loop_
_entity_poly.entity_id
_entity_poly.type
_entity_poly.pdbx_seq_one_letter_code
_entity_poly.pdbx_strand_id
1 'polypeptide(L)'
;MSTAHTPDRPENGRNDDPQDRAPEHGHAPGQGQDERAGYKTDADSPAVDARDTASGAQDPAAANAEAEAPSRVELPEKQGSAGAIPQFDVTLQIRRYNPEVSDEVRWDEYKLTMYGTDRVLDALHKVKWEIDGSLSFRRSCAHGVCGSDAMRINGQNRLACKVLLKDLDLDKPITVEPIKGLPCEKDLIVDMEPFFQSYREIMPFLVAGGNEPTMERYQSPEDRARFDDTTKCILCAACTSSCPVFWTDGQYFGPAAIVNAHRFIFDSRDDAGDLRLEILNDKEGVWRCRTTFNCTEACPRGIQVTKAIAEVKNAILSRSM
;
A
#
# COMPACT_ATOMS: atom_id res chain seq x y z
N MET A 1 -40.55 9.48 -61.82
CA MET A 1 -40.80 8.08 -61.42
C MET A 1 -39.51 7.60 -60.76
N SER A 2 -39.38 7.25 -59.49
CA SER A 2 -40.30 7.01 -58.38
C SER A 2 -39.50 7.32 -57.11
N THR A 3 -40.01 8.17 -56.24
CA THR A 3 -39.48 8.41 -54.89
C THR A 3 -39.90 7.24 -54.01
N ALA A 4 -38.95 6.47 -53.48
CA ALA A 4 -39.21 5.41 -52.53
C ALA A 4 -39.02 5.93 -51.09
N HIS A 5 -40.12 5.81 -50.36
CA HIS A 5 -40.38 6.15 -48.97
C HIS A 5 -39.59 5.24 -48.02
N THR A 6 -38.92 5.81 -47.02
CA THR A 6 -38.43 5.08 -45.85
C THR A 6 -39.37 5.39 -44.69
N PRO A 7 -40.02 4.39 -44.05
CA PRO A 7 -40.91 4.67 -42.93
C PRO A 7 -40.14 4.89 -41.62
N ASP A 8 -40.58 5.90 -40.88
CA ASP A 8 -40.15 6.27 -39.54
C ASP A 8 -40.37 5.15 -38.52
N ARG A 9 -39.40 5.02 -37.61
CA ARG A 9 -39.39 4.10 -36.48
C ARG A 9 -40.15 4.76 -35.31
N PRO A 10 -41.12 4.10 -34.67
CA PRO A 10 -41.89 4.74 -33.60
C PRO A 10 -41.07 4.88 -32.32
N GLU A 11 -41.19 6.06 -31.70
CA GLU A 11 -40.72 6.39 -30.36
C GLU A 11 -41.43 5.51 -29.33
N ASN A 12 -40.69 4.67 -28.61
CA ASN A 12 -41.23 3.96 -27.44
C ASN A 12 -41.36 4.95 -26.29
N GLY A 13 -42.59 5.43 -26.09
CA GLY A 13 -43.04 6.10 -24.88
C GLY A 13 -42.84 5.20 -23.67
N ARG A 14 -42.21 5.77 -22.63
CA ARG A 14 -42.19 5.19 -21.29
C ARG A 14 -43.62 5.28 -20.74
N ASN A 15 -44.22 4.13 -20.50
CA ASN A 15 -45.40 4.04 -19.66
C ASN A 15 -44.94 4.09 -18.20
N ASP A 16 -45.20 5.21 -17.53
CA ASP A 16 -45.11 5.34 -16.09
C ASP A 16 -46.33 4.63 -15.46
N ASP A 17 -46.15 3.37 -15.08
CA ASP A 17 -47.13 2.64 -14.27
C ASP A 17 -47.00 3.06 -12.79
N PRO A 18 -48.04 3.62 -12.14
CA PRO A 18 -47.94 4.14 -10.78
C PRO A 18 -47.85 3.08 -9.67
N GLN A 19 -47.73 1.79 -9.97
CA GLN A 19 -47.88 0.71 -8.99
C GLN A 19 -46.59 0.01 -8.53
N ASP A 20 -45.40 0.43 -9.00
CA ASP A 20 -44.10 -0.15 -8.60
C ASP A 20 -43.31 0.72 -7.60
N ARG A 21 -44.01 1.35 -6.65
CA ARG A 21 -43.36 2.02 -5.50
C ARG A 21 -43.17 1.02 -4.36
N ALA A 22 -41.96 0.46 -4.26
CA ALA A 22 -41.50 -0.22 -3.05
C ALA A 22 -41.55 0.74 -1.84
N PRO A 23 -41.87 0.25 -0.62
CA PRO A 23 -42.07 1.11 0.53
C PRO A 23 -40.73 1.72 0.98
N GLU A 24 -40.70 3.05 1.05
CA GLU A 24 -39.64 3.81 1.69
C GLU A 24 -39.62 3.46 3.18
N HIS A 25 -38.57 2.79 3.63
CA HIS A 25 -38.30 2.61 5.05
C HIS A 25 -37.87 3.95 5.66
N GLY A 26 -38.84 4.67 6.22
CA GLY A 26 -38.61 5.87 7.02
C GLY A 26 -37.73 5.57 8.23
N HIS A 27 -36.51 6.10 8.24
CA HIS A 27 -35.70 6.23 9.44
C HIS A 27 -36.08 7.52 10.17
N ALA A 28 -36.64 7.39 11.37
CA ALA A 28 -36.81 8.50 12.30
C ALA A 28 -35.43 9.01 12.77
N PRO A 29 -35.28 10.33 13.05
CA PRO A 29 -34.02 10.88 13.52
C PRO A 29 -33.80 10.50 14.99
N GLY A 30 -32.96 9.50 15.23
CA GLY A 30 -32.45 9.18 16.56
C GLY A 30 -31.44 10.22 17.00
N GLN A 31 -31.77 10.94 18.07
CA GLN A 31 -30.84 11.81 18.79
C GLN A 31 -29.73 10.94 19.41
N GLY A 32 -28.56 10.90 18.76
CA GLY A 32 -27.35 10.26 19.26
C GLY A 32 -26.29 11.32 19.52
N GLN A 33 -25.91 11.47 20.77
CA GLN A 33 -24.93 12.43 21.25
C GLN A 33 -23.53 12.06 20.74
N ASP A 34 -22.78 13.10 20.37
CA ASP A 34 -21.42 13.08 19.86
C ASP A 34 -20.44 12.69 21.00
N GLU A 35 -20.22 11.40 21.22
CA GLU A 35 -19.17 10.91 22.13
C GLU A 35 -17.86 10.74 21.37
N ARG A 36 -17.11 11.85 21.28
CA ARG A 36 -15.67 11.85 21.00
C ARG A 36 -14.95 11.11 22.12
N ALA A 37 -14.52 9.88 21.88
CA ALA A 37 -13.54 9.19 22.72
C ALA A 37 -12.18 9.91 22.60
N GLY A 38 -11.97 10.90 23.47
CA GLY A 38 -10.69 11.55 23.67
C GLY A 38 -9.71 10.61 24.36
N TYR A 39 -8.50 10.53 23.80
CA TYR A 39 -7.34 9.93 24.45
C TYR A 39 -7.04 10.72 25.73
N LYS A 40 -7.37 10.17 26.90
CA LYS A 40 -7.00 10.77 28.19
C LYS A 40 -5.51 10.56 28.42
N THR A 41 -4.77 11.65 28.52
CA THR A 41 -3.44 11.66 29.11
C THR A 41 -3.60 11.59 30.62
N ASP A 42 -3.12 10.52 31.24
CA ASP A 42 -3.06 10.40 32.70
C ASP A 42 -2.02 11.39 33.24
N ALA A 43 -2.47 12.62 33.48
CA ALA A 43 -1.76 13.64 34.23
C ALA A 43 -2.18 13.53 35.71
N ASP A 44 -1.77 12.45 36.37
CA ASP A 44 -1.82 12.33 37.83
C ASP A 44 -0.78 11.28 38.28
N SER A 45 0.47 11.73 38.41
CA SER A 45 1.47 11.07 39.24
C SER A 45 1.96 12.09 40.27
N PRO A 46 1.95 11.77 41.57
CA PRO A 46 2.26 12.73 42.62
C PRO A 46 3.73 13.14 42.53
N ALA A 47 3.95 14.46 42.54
CA ALA A 47 5.28 15.05 42.63
C ALA A 47 5.91 14.68 43.98
N VAL A 48 7.02 13.93 43.93
CA VAL A 48 7.87 13.69 45.11
C VAL A 48 8.80 14.88 45.30
N ASP A 49 8.46 15.72 46.28
CA ASP A 49 9.27 16.82 46.79
C ASP A 49 10.42 16.24 47.63
N ALA A 50 11.65 16.39 47.14
CA ALA A 50 12.86 15.99 47.85
C ALA A 50 13.61 17.24 48.30
N ARG A 51 13.13 17.85 49.38
CA ARG A 51 13.91 18.73 50.25
C ARG A 51 13.93 18.13 51.66
N ASP A 52 15.11 18.24 52.27
CA ASP A 52 15.40 18.00 53.69
C ASP A 52 15.49 16.54 54.19
N THR A 53 16.68 15.94 53.98
CA THR A 53 17.37 15.25 55.08
C THR A 53 18.87 15.52 54.99
N ALA A 54 19.34 16.51 55.75
CA ALA A 54 20.73 16.64 56.12
C ALA A 54 21.04 15.70 57.29
N SER A 55 21.88 14.70 57.07
CA SER A 55 22.63 14.05 58.16
C SER A 55 24.04 13.75 57.65
N GLY A 56 25.00 14.37 58.31
CA GLY A 56 26.38 14.48 57.85
C GLY A 56 27.12 13.15 57.67
N ALA A 57 27.93 13.14 56.62
CA ALA A 57 29.20 12.45 56.59
C ALA A 57 30.22 13.44 56.02
N GLN A 58 31.30 13.66 56.76
CA GLN A 58 32.37 14.59 56.43
C GLN A 58 33.17 14.05 55.23
N ASP A 59 33.43 14.89 54.24
CA ASP A 59 34.41 14.65 53.17
C ASP A 59 35.82 14.91 53.71
N PRO A 60 36.73 13.92 53.75
CA PRO A 60 38.15 14.19 53.76
C PRO A 60 38.71 14.04 52.33
N ALA A 61 39.51 15.03 51.95
CA ALA A 61 40.42 15.01 50.82
C ALA A 61 39.80 15.11 49.41
N ALA A 62 39.67 16.37 48.99
CA ALA A 62 39.88 16.74 47.60
C ALA A 62 41.23 16.17 47.12
N ALA A 63 41.18 15.16 46.26
CA ALA A 63 42.30 14.65 45.51
C ALA A 63 41.91 14.59 44.03
N ASN A 64 42.73 15.25 43.22
CA ASN A 64 42.64 15.43 41.77
C ASN A 64 42.17 14.15 41.03
N ALA A 65 40.98 14.21 40.45
CA ALA A 65 40.58 13.34 39.35
C ALA A 65 40.36 14.24 38.13
N GLU A 66 41.38 14.34 37.28
CA GLU A 66 41.22 14.92 35.95
C GLU A 66 40.17 14.09 35.21
N ALA A 67 39.08 14.73 34.79
CA ALA A 67 38.04 14.10 34.02
C ALA A 67 38.63 13.68 32.66
N GLU A 68 38.84 12.39 32.47
CA GLU A 68 39.33 11.83 31.22
C GLU A 68 38.31 12.11 30.10
N ALA A 69 38.71 12.86 29.08
CA ALA A 69 37.84 13.20 27.96
C ALA A 69 37.41 11.93 27.21
N PRO A 70 36.18 11.89 26.64
CA PRO A 70 35.71 10.73 25.89
C PRO A 70 36.71 10.40 24.78
N SER A 71 37.12 9.14 24.69
CA SER A 71 38.08 8.68 23.69
C SER A 71 37.49 8.87 22.30
N ARG A 72 37.87 9.96 21.64
CA ARG A 72 37.62 10.15 20.22
C ARG A 72 38.50 9.15 19.50
N VAL A 73 37.91 8.05 19.02
CA VAL A 73 38.58 7.18 18.06
C VAL A 73 38.81 8.02 16.81
N GLU A 74 40.05 8.44 16.60
CA GLU A 74 40.47 9.08 15.37
C GLU A 74 40.44 8.01 14.28
N LEU A 75 39.37 8.01 13.50
CA LEU A 75 39.31 7.23 12.28
C LEU A 75 40.43 7.75 11.36
N PRO A 76 41.34 6.89 10.88
CA PRO A 76 42.39 7.32 9.97
C PRO A 76 41.76 7.94 8.73
N GLU A 77 42.25 9.11 8.31
CA GLU A 77 41.89 9.81 7.06
C GLU A 77 42.35 9.06 5.80
N LYS A 78 42.38 7.72 5.84
CA LYS A 78 42.48 6.90 4.64
C LYS A 78 41.08 6.62 4.14
N GLN A 79 40.59 7.60 3.38
CA GLN A 79 39.56 7.44 2.36
C GLN A 79 39.74 6.08 1.71
N GLY A 80 38.76 5.20 1.93
CA GLY A 80 38.66 3.98 1.14
C GLY A 80 38.69 4.39 -0.33
N SER A 81 39.56 3.75 -1.11
CA SER A 81 39.67 3.95 -2.55
C SER A 81 38.46 3.34 -3.29
N ALA A 82 37.25 3.57 -2.79
CA ALA A 82 36.06 3.43 -3.60
C ALA A 82 36.15 4.57 -4.63
N GLY A 83 36.48 4.25 -5.88
CA GLY A 83 36.55 5.24 -6.96
C GLY A 83 35.29 6.10 -7.03
N ALA A 84 35.39 7.28 -7.64
CA ALA A 84 34.27 8.20 -7.79
C ALA A 84 33.04 7.47 -8.36
N ILE A 85 31.89 7.60 -7.70
CA ILE A 85 30.64 7.00 -8.17
C ILE A 85 30.29 7.63 -9.52
N PRO A 86 30.09 6.84 -10.59
CA PRO A 86 29.84 7.38 -11.92
C PRO A 86 28.53 8.18 -11.92
N GLN A 87 28.60 9.37 -12.54
CA GLN A 87 27.46 10.23 -12.80
C GLN A 87 26.98 10.07 -14.25
N PHE A 88 25.71 10.32 -14.48
CA PHE A 88 25.11 10.40 -15.80
C PHE A 88 23.89 11.31 -15.79
N ASP A 89 23.53 11.82 -16.96
CA ASP A 89 22.33 12.62 -17.13
C ASP A 89 21.14 11.72 -17.45
N VAL A 90 20.00 12.02 -16.83
CA VAL A 90 18.71 11.39 -17.13
C VAL A 90 17.68 12.45 -17.42
N THR A 91 16.68 12.07 -18.22
CA THR A 91 15.46 12.86 -18.40
C THR A 91 14.33 12.16 -17.66
N LEU A 92 13.76 12.81 -16.66
CA LEU A 92 12.62 12.33 -15.89
C LEU A 92 11.35 13.04 -16.38
N GLN A 93 10.37 12.28 -16.85
CA GLN A 93 9.08 12.79 -17.31
C GLN A 93 7.98 12.39 -16.33
N ILE A 94 7.40 13.37 -15.63
CA ILE A 94 6.44 13.11 -14.53
C ILE A 94 5.05 13.54 -14.97
N ARG A 95 4.06 12.65 -14.81
CA ARG A 95 2.64 12.99 -14.97
C ARG A 95 2.19 13.83 -13.78
N ARG A 96 1.81 15.08 -14.04
CA ARG A 96 1.38 16.08 -13.06
C ARG A 96 -0.13 16.26 -13.09
N TYR A 97 -0.70 16.49 -11.92
CA TYR A 97 -2.13 16.73 -11.72
C TYR A 97 -2.34 17.49 -10.41
N ASN A 98 -3.07 18.60 -10.44
CA ASN A 98 -3.41 19.36 -9.24
C ASN A 98 -4.84 19.91 -9.32
N PRO A 99 -5.83 19.22 -8.72
CA PRO A 99 -7.24 19.59 -8.85
C PRO A 99 -7.58 20.95 -8.22
N GLU A 100 -6.73 21.45 -7.32
CA GLU A 100 -6.91 22.79 -6.73
C GLU A 100 -6.61 23.94 -7.72
N VAL A 101 -5.93 23.64 -8.83
CA VAL A 101 -5.50 24.64 -9.83
C VAL A 101 -6.17 24.38 -11.18
N SER A 102 -6.14 23.13 -11.66
CA SER A 102 -6.74 22.73 -12.94
C SER A 102 -6.95 21.22 -12.98
N ASP A 103 -8.05 20.79 -13.60
CA ASP A 103 -8.34 19.38 -13.86
C ASP A 103 -7.49 18.81 -15.01
N GLU A 104 -6.70 19.65 -15.71
CA GLU A 104 -5.84 19.21 -16.79
C GLU A 104 -4.62 18.43 -16.28
N VAL A 105 -4.41 17.26 -16.90
CA VAL A 105 -3.22 16.45 -16.71
C VAL A 105 -2.14 16.92 -17.68
N ARG A 106 -0.92 17.10 -17.18
CA ARG A 106 0.25 17.47 -18.01
C ARG A 106 1.45 16.56 -17.72
N TRP A 107 2.42 16.57 -18.62
CA TRP A 107 3.69 15.87 -18.45
C TRP A 107 4.82 16.89 -18.35
N ASP A 108 5.52 16.88 -17.23
CA ASP A 108 6.67 17.76 -17.00
C ASP A 108 7.96 17.00 -17.20
N GLU A 109 8.94 17.65 -17.83
CA GLU A 109 10.25 17.07 -18.10
C GLU A 109 11.32 17.75 -17.25
N TYR A 110 12.16 16.94 -16.60
CA TYR A 110 13.27 17.38 -15.77
C TYR A 110 14.55 16.68 -16.20
N LYS A 111 15.57 17.46 -16.58
CA LYS A 111 16.91 16.94 -16.88
C LYS A 111 17.75 16.97 -15.61
N LEU A 112 18.27 15.82 -15.21
CA LEU A 112 18.93 15.64 -13.91
C LEU A 112 20.26 14.91 -14.09
N THR A 113 21.31 15.41 -13.45
CA THR A 113 22.55 14.64 -13.27
C THR A 113 22.43 13.80 -12.00
N MET A 114 22.58 12.48 -12.13
CA MET A 114 22.36 11.48 -11.08
C MET A 114 23.55 10.51 -10.99
N TYR A 115 23.61 9.70 -9.93
CA TYR A 115 24.67 8.71 -9.71
C TYR A 115 24.20 7.28 -10.02
N GLY A 116 25.17 6.37 -10.29
CA GLY A 116 24.93 4.92 -10.50
C GLY A 116 24.26 4.18 -9.33
N THR A 117 24.23 4.79 -8.16
CA THR A 117 23.58 4.26 -6.96
C THR A 117 22.15 4.78 -6.77
N ASP A 118 21.76 5.80 -7.52
CA ASP A 118 20.51 6.51 -7.33
C ASP A 118 19.33 5.73 -7.90
N ARG A 119 18.19 5.90 -7.24
CA ARG A 119 16.91 5.31 -7.58
C ARG A 119 15.97 6.34 -8.17
N VAL A 120 14.86 5.89 -8.72
CA VAL A 120 13.79 6.79 -9.19
C VAL A 120 13.28 7.67 -8.03
N LEU A 121 13.22 7.15 -6.80
CA LEU A 121 12.89 7.96 -5.62
C LEU A 121 13.87 9.13 -5.39
N ASP A 122 15.18 8.92 -5.61
CA ASP A 122 16.19 9.97 -5.43
C ASP A 122 16.05 11.05 -6.49
N ALA A 123 15.73 10.68 -7.73
CA ALA A 123 15.40 11.63 -8.80
C ALA A 123 14.14 12.45 -8.47
N LEU A 124 13.09 11.81 -7.92
CA LEU A 124 11.88 12.50 -7.47
C LEU A 124 12.15 13.46 -6.30
N HIS A 125 13.02 13.08 -5.36
CA HIS A 125 13.47 13.96 -4.29
C HIS A 125 14.23 15.18 -4.84
N LYS A 126 15.16 14.97 -5.77
CA LYS A 126 15.91 16.05 -6.41
C LYS A 126 14.98 17.05 -7.10
N VAL A 127 14.01 16.57 -7.89
CA VAL A 127 12.98 17.44 -8.48
C VAL A 127 12.24 18.20 -7.39
N LYS A 128 11.71 17.51 -6.37
CA LYS A 128 10.89 18.16 -5.34
C LYS A 128 11.65 19.20 -4.52
N TRP A 129 12.89 18.93 -4.16
CA TRP A 129 13.63 19.76 -3.21
C TRP A 129 14.38 20.90 -3.88
N GLU A 130 14.86 20.69 -5.11
CA GLU A 130 15.77 21.63 -5.76
C GLU A 130 15.12 22.38 -6.94
N ILE A 131 14.03 21.84 -7.53
CA ILE A 131 13.47 22.36 -8.78
C ILE A 131 12.00 22.79 -8.63
N ASP A 132 11.13 21.89 -8.18
CA ASP A 132 9.69 22.10 -8.09
C ASP A 132 9.09 21.52 -6.81
N GLY A 133 8.95 22.38 -5.80
CA GLY A 133 8.37 22.05 -4.50
C GLY A 133 6.92 21.58 -4.55
N SER A 134 6.18 21.85 -5.63
CA SER A 134 4.77 21.47 -5.77
C SER A 134 4.58 19.96 -6.02
N LEU A 135 5.62 19.28 -6.52
CA LEU A 135 5.58 17.84 -6.80
C LEU A 135 5.21 17.04 -5.55
N SER A 136 4.17 16.22 -5.66
CA SER A 136 3.64 15.44 -4.54
C SER A 136 3.66 13.93 -4.81
N PHE A 137 4.21 13.17 -3.86
CA PHE A 137 4.26 11.71 -3.90
C PHE A 137 4.40 11.11 -2.50
N ARG A 138 3.95 9.86 -2.32
CA ARG A 138 4.14 9.12 -1.06
C ARG A 138 5.49 8.40 -1.05
N ARG A 139 6.14 8.44 0.11
CA ARG A 139 7.42 7.76 0.41
C ARG A 139 7.62 7.67 1.93
N SER A 140 8.36 6.65 2.37
CA SER A 140 8.76 6.51 3.77
C SER A 140 10.11 5.77 3.92
N CYS A 141 10.13 4.43 3.82
CA CYS A 141 11.31 3.64 4.21
C CYS A 141 12.53 3.75 3.27
N ALA A 142 12.35 4.14 2.01
CA ALA A 142 13.39 4.19 0.97
C ALA A 142 14.19 2.88 0.69
N HIS A 143 13.77 1.73 1.23
CA HIS A 143 14.44 0.43 0.99
C HIS A 143 13.47 -0.72 0.68
N GLY A 144 12.28 -0.41 0.14
CA GLY A 144 11.39 -1.39 -0.47
C GLY A 144 10.57 -2.26 0.49
N VAL A 145 10.28 -1.78 1.71
CA VAL A 145 9.56 -2.57 2.73
C VAL A 145 8.18 -2.00 3.07
N CYS A 146 8.00 -0.68 3.17
CA CYS A 146 6.72 -0.10 3.56
C CYS A 146 5.64 -0.09 2.46
N GLY A 147 6.02 -0.19 1.18
CA GLY A 147 5.09 -0.20 0.05
C GLY A 147 4.48 1.15 -0.37
N SER A 148 4.82 2.25 0.31
CA SER A 148 4.18 3.56 0.11
C SER A 148 4.39 4.23 -1.25
N ASP A 149 5.45 3.85 -1.98
CA ASP A 149 5.93 4.53 -3.18
C ASP A 149 5.78 3.66 -4.44
N ALA A 150 4.70 2.87 -4.50
CA ALA A 150 4.28 2.19 -5.70
C ALA A 150 3.84 3.20 -6.76
N MET A 151 4.48 3.15 -7.92
CA MET A 151 4.24 4.03 -9.06
C MET A 151 4.31 3.24 -10.35
N ARG A 152 3.82 3.81 -11.44
CA ARG A 152 4.04 3.26 -12.78
C ARG A 152 5.26 3.95 -13.38
N ILE A 153 6.33 3.18 -13.57
CA ILE A 153 7.64 3.63 -14.05
C ILE A 153 7.90 2.94 -15.38
N ASN A 154 8.03 3.69 -16.47
CA ASN A 154 8.13 3.16 -17.84
C ASN A 154 7.02 2.15 -18.16
N GLY A 155 5.79 2.50 -17.77
CA GLY A 155 4.60 1.68 -18.00
C GLY A 155 4.42 0.49 -17.05
N GLN A 156 5.40 0.18 -16.18
CA GLN A 156 5.35 -0.94 -15.25
C GLN A 156 5.16 -0.50 -13.81
N ASN A 157 4.34 -1.21 -13.04
CA ASN A 157 4.19 -0.95 -11.62
C ASN A 157 5.43 -1.40 -10.86
N ARG A 158 6.10 -0.47 -10.19
CA ARG A 158 7.36 -0.69 -9.45
C ARG A 158 7.37 0.18 -8.19
N LEU A 159 8.21 -0.14 -7.22
CA LEU A 159 8.48 0.77 -6.10
C LEU A 159 9.56 1.75 -6.52
N ALA A 160 9.31 3.06 -6.44
CA ALA A 160 10.28 4.08 -6.85
C ALA A 160 11.63 3.94 -6.11
N CYS A 161 11.59 3.54 -4.84
CA CYS A 161 12.78 3.27 -4.04
C CYS A 161 13.49 1.96 -4.37
N LYS A 162 13.00 1.10 -5.27
CA LYS A 162 13.72 -0.13 -5.65
C LYS A 162 14.32 -0.06 -7.05
N VAL A 163 13.86 0.87 -7.88
CA VAL A 163 14.31 0.98 -9.26
C VAL A 163 15.58 1.82 -9.29
N LEU A 164 16.72 1.18 -9.53
CA LEU A 164 17.97 1.86 -9.81
C LEU A 164 17.88 2.53 -11.18
N LEU A 165 18.30 3.80 -11.28
CA LEU A 165 18.25 4.55 -12.53
C LEU A 165 19.11 3.89 -13.61
N LYS A 166 20.30 3.38 -13.24
CA LYS A 166 21.22 2.69 -14.14
C LYS A 166 20.67 1.39 -14.75
N ASP A 167 19.60 0.82 -14.19
CA ASP A 167 18.98 -0.41 -14.69
C ASP A 167 17.85 -0.11 -15.71
N LEU A 168 17.62 1.17 -16.03
CA LEU A 168 16.65 1.62 -17.01
C LEU A 168 17.32 1.96 -18.36
N ASP A 169 16.53 2.00 -19.42
CA ASP A 169 16.94 2.52 -20.73
C ASP A 169 17.06 4.05 -20.64
N LEU A 170 18.30 4.55 -20.52
CA LEU A 170 18.59 5.98 -20.33
C LEU A 170 18.59 6.77 -21.65
N ASP A 171 18.48 6.11 -22.80
CA ASP A 171 18.34 6.78 -24.11
C ASP A 171 16.95 7.38 -24.29
N LYS A 172 16.01 7.05 -23.40
CA LYS A 172 14.62 7.54 -23.39
C LYS A 172 14.29 8.22 -22.06
N PRO A 173 13.33 9.16 -22.06
CA PRO A 173 12.81 9.71 -20.82
C PRO A 173 12.25 8.61 -19.91
N ILE A 174 12.61 8.68 -18.63
CA ILE A 174 12.04 7.84 -17.58
C ILE A 174 10.67 8.42 -17.23
N THR A 175 9.61 7.71 -17.61
CA THR A 175 8.23 8.14 -17.33
C THR A 175 7.80 7.68 -15.96
N VAL A 176 7.23 8.59 -15.17
CA VAL A 176 6.68 8.32 -13.84
C VAL A 176 5.27 8.86 -13.73
N GLU A 177 4.33 7.99 -13.38
CA GLU A 177 2.92 8.32 -13.24
C GLU A 177 2.28 7.48 -12.12
N PRO A 178 1.12 7.89 -11.57
CA PRO A 178 0.46 7.12 -10.53
C PRO A 178 0.04 5.73 -11.02
N ILE A 179 -0.07 4.81 -10.06
CA ILE A 179 -0.63 3.48 -10.30
C ILE A 179 -2.09 3.57 -10.80
N LYS A 180 -2.49 2.63 -11.68
CA LYS A 180 -3.83 2.63 -12.31
C LYS A 180 -4.90 1.99 -11.45
N GLY A 181 -6.16 2.30 -11.76
CA GLY A 181 -7.35 1.69 -11.14
C GLY A 181 -7.74 2.30 -9.79
N LEU A 182 -6.97 3.25 -9.30
CA LEU A 182 -7.30 4.04 -8.12
C LEU A 182 -7.43 5.53 -8.52
N PRO A 183 -8.38 6.29 -7.93
CA PRO A 183 -8.52 7.71 -8.21
C PRO A 183 -7.22 8.48 -7.94
N CYS A 184 -6.82 9.36 -8.85
CA CYS A 184 -5.64 10.20 -8.67
C CYS A 184 -6.02 11.45 -7.89
N GLU A 185 -5.39 11.68 -6.74
CA GLU A 185 -5.65 12.83 -5.86
C GLU A 185 -4.78 14.03 -6.27
N LYS A 186 -3.47 13.81 -6.41
CA LYS A 186 -2.51 14.84 -6.80
C LYS A 186 -1.21 14.21 -7.28
N ASP A 187 -0.74 14.62 -8.45
CA ASP A 187 0.50 14.13 -9.08
C ASP A 187 0.61 12.59 -9.06
N LEU A 188 1.43 12.04 -8.15
CA LEU A 188 1.71 10.60 -8.03
C LEU A 188 0.98 9.97 -6.82
N ILE A 189 0.06 10.70 -6.19
CA ILE A 189 -0.75 10.26 -5.05
C ILE A 189 -2.12 9.80 -5.56
N VAL A 190 -2.51 8.59 -5.18
CA VAL A 190 -3.83 8.02 -5.43
C VAL A 190 -4.62 7.85 -4.14
N ASP A 191 -5.94 7.82 -4.22
CA ASP A 191 -6.79 7.36 -3.14
C ASP A 191 -6.64 5.84 -2.97
N MET A 192 -6.24 5.43 -1.78
CA MET A 192 -6.01 4.02 -1.43
C MET A 192 -7.20 3.40 -0.71
N GLU A 193 -8.25 4.17 -0.40
CA GLU A 193 -9.39 3.65 0.35
C GLU A 193 -10.09 2.48 -0.35
N PRO A 194 -10.34 2.49 -1.68
CA PRO A 194 -10.91 1.32 -2.35
C PRO A 194 -10.07 0.05 -2.18
N PHE A 195 -8.74 0.20 -2.19
CA PHE A 195 -7.82 -0.92 -1.96
C PHE A 195 -7.89 -1.45 -0.52
N PHE A 196 -7.95 -0.56 0.47
CA PHE A 196 -8.03 -0.97 1.87
C PHE A 196 -9.40 -1.49 2.27
N GLN A 197 -10.46 -1.04 1.60
CA GLN A 197 -11.80 -1.59 1.77
C GLN A 197 -11.82 -3.09 1.42
N SER A 198 -11.38 -3.48 0.22
CA SER A 198 -11.30 -4.91 -0.15
C SER A 198 -10.41 -5.72 0.79
N TYR A 199 -9.34 -5.12 1.32
CA TYR A 199 -8.48 -5.77 2.30
C TYR A 199 -9.18 -6.02 3.64
N ARG A 200 -10.02 -5.09 4.12
CA ARG A 200 -10.79 -5.27 5.36
C ARG A 200 -11.91 -6.30 5.20
N GLU A 201 -12.58 -6.32 4.05
CA GLU A 201 -13.69 -7.23 3.76
C GLU A 201 -13.31 -8.71 3.87
N ILE A 202 -12.03 -9.07 3.61
CA ILE A 202 -11.56 -10.45 3.76
C ILE A 202 -11.18 -10.84 5.20
N MET A 203 -11.45 -9.97 6.19
CA MET A 203 -11.14 -10.17 7.61
C MET A 203 -9.68 -10.59 7.87
N PRO A 204 -8.70 -9.68 7.67
CA PRO A 204 -7.27 -9.99 7.66
C PRO A 204 -6.66 -10.12 9.07
N PHE A 205 -7.34 -10.81 9.96
CA PHE A 205 -6.91 -11.06 11.34
C PHE A 205 -7.24 -12.50 11.74
N LEU A 206 -6.51 -13.04 12.72
CA LEU A 206 -6.72 -14.42 13.19
C LEU A 206 -8.08 -14.52 13.89
N VAL A 207 -8.93 -15.45 13.43
CA VAL A 207 -10.15 -15.83 14.15
C VAL A 207 -9.93 -17.22 14.70
N ALA A 208 -9.95 -17.36 16.01
CA ALA A 208 -9.81 -18.64 16.69
C ALA A 208 -10.93 -18.81 17.71
N GLY A 209 -11.50 -19.99 17.77
CA GLY A 209 -12.49 -20.38 18.76
C GLY A 209 -11.86 -20.67 20.12
N GLY A 210 -12.74 -20.84 21.12
CA GLY A 210 -12.36 -21.20 22.48
C GLY A 210 -11.81 -20.04 23.31
N ASN A 211 -11.24 -20.38 24.47
CA ASN A 211 -10.65 -19.42 25.39
C ASN A 211 -9.25 -19.00 24.93
N GLU A 212 -8.77 -17.86 25.42
CA GLU A 212 -7.39 -17.43 25.24
C GLU A 212 -6.42 -18.52 25.76
N PRO A 213 -5.45 -18.95 24.96
CA PRO A 213 -4.56 -20.03 25.35
C PRO A 213 -3.57 -19.55 26.43
N THR A 214 -3.16 -20.45 27.33
CA THR A 214 -2.18 -20.14 28.38
C THR A 214 -0.74 -20.07 27.87
N MET A 215 -0.49 -20.45 26.61
CA MET A 215 0.79 -20.41 25.91
C MET A 215 0.55 -20.24 24.38
N GLU A 216 1.60 -20.22 23.56
CA GLU A 216 1.42 -20.10 22.11
C GLU A 216 0.61 -21.27 21.52
N ARG A 217 -0.21 -20.98 20.50
CA ARG A 217 -0.93 -22.02 19.74
C ARG A 217 0.08 -22.86 18.94
N TYR A 218 -0.03 -24.18 19.05
CA TYR A 218 0.80 -25.09 18.28
C TYR A 218 0.61 -24.91 16.77
N GLN A 219 1.70 -24.92 16.03
CA GLN A 219 1.72 -24.95 14.57
C GLN A 219 2.97 -25.70 14.11
N SER A 220 2.81 -26.69 13.23
CA SER A 220 3.95 -27.42 12.69
C SER A 220 4.71 -26.57 11.65
N PRO A 221 6.00 -26.85 11.39
CA PRO A 221 6.74 -26.20 10.32
C PRO A 221 6.10 -26.39 8.93
N GLU A 222 5.47 -27.54 8.69
CA GLU A 222 4.76 -27.85 7.44
C GLU A 222 3.53 -26.96 7.26
N ASP A 223 2.69 -26.84 8.30
CA ASP A 223 1.53 -25.95 8.29
C ASP A 223 1.96 -24.49 8.11
N ARG A 224 3.01 -24.06 8.80
CA ARG A 224 3.55 -22.70 8.69
C ARG A 224 4.03 -22.40 7.27
N ALA A 225 4.69 -23.36 6.62
CA ALA A 225 5.19 -23.22 5.25
C ALA A 225 4.08 -23.09 4.20
N ARG A 226 2.87 -23.56 4.49
CA ARG A 226 1.73 -23.53 3.55
C ARG A 226 1.36 -22.12 3.10
N PHE A 227 1.46 -21.13 3.98
CA PHE A 227 1.08 -19.74 3.70
C PHE A 227 2.26 -18.76 3.74
N ASP A 228 3.49 -19.27 3.83
CA ASP A 228 4.71 -18.49 4.04
C ASP A 228 4.91 -17.39 3.00
N ASP A 229 4.72 -17.72 1.72
CA ASP A 229 4.96 -16.77 0.63
C ASP A 229 4.00 -15.57 0.71
N THR A 230 2.74 -15.83 1.02
CA THR A 230 1.70 -14.79 1.11
C THR A 230 1.86 -13.85 2.32
N THR A 231 2.61 -14.25 3.35
CA THR A 231 2.92 -13.37 4.50
C THR A 231 3.83 -12.19 4.14
N LYS A 232 4.53 -12.26 3.01
CA LYS A 232 5.48 -11.23 2.56
C LYS A 232 4.81 -9.97 2.01
N CYS A 233 3.48 -9.95 1.89
CA CYS A 233 2.73 -8.84 1.33
C CYS A 233 2.95 -7.56 2.15
N ILE A 234 3.27 -6.46 1.45
CA ILE A 234 3.53 -5.15 2.07
C ILE A 234 2.42 -4.14 1.75
N LEU A 235 1.28 -4.61 1.25
CA LEU A 235 0.10 -3.79 0.93
C LEU A 235 0.37 -2.57 0.02
N CYS A 236 1.35 -2.68 -0.89
CA CYS A 236 1.74 -1.61 -1.81
C CYS A 236 0.79 -1.37 -3.00
N ALA A 237 -0.26 -2.19 -3.16
CA ALA A 237 -1.18 -2.19 -4.29
C ALA A 237 -0.59 -2.38 -5.70
N ALA A 238 0.72 -2.60 -5.88
CA ALA A 238 1.35 -2.75 -7.20
C ALA A 238 0.73 -3.89 -8.04
N CYS A 239 0.39 -5.01 -7.40
CA CYS A 239 -0.25 -6.16 -8.05
C CYS A 239 -1.72 -5.90 -8.39
N THR A 240 -2.46 -5.19 -7.54
CA THR A 240 -3.87 -4.86 -7.79
C THR A 240 -4.01 -3.85 -8.91
N SER A 241 -3.22 -2.79 -8.85
CA SER A 241 -3.19 -1.75 -9.87
C SER A 241 -2.53 -2.16 -11.19
N SER A 242 -1.90 -3.34 -11.28
CA SER A 242 -1.41 -3.90 -12.56
C SER A 242 -2.43 -4.82 -13.24
N CYS A 243 -3.53 -5.15 -12.54
CA CYS A 243 -4.53 -6.08 -13.03
C CYS A 243 -5.54 -5.37 -13.95
N PRO A 244 -5.65 -5.74 -15.24
CA PRO A 244 -6.59 -5.10 -16.14
C PRO A 244 -8.05 -5.31 -15.75
N VAL A 245 -8.36 -6.43 -15.08
CA VAL A 245 -9.71 -6.70 -14.55
C VAL A 245 -10.09 -5.67 -13.49
N PHE A 246 -9.14 -5.27 -12.63
CA PHE A 246 -9.39 -4.27 -11.59
C PHE A 246 -9.68 -2.87 -12.19
N TRP A 247 -9.14 -2.55 -13.36
CA TRP A 247 -9.34 -1.23 -14.00
C TRP A 247 -10.74 -1.01 -14.56
N THR A 248 -11.49 -2.08 -14.83
CA THR A 248 -12.74 -2.00 -15.60
C THR A 248 -13.94 -1.59 -14.74
N ASP A 249 -14.23 -2.34 -13.68
CA ASP A 249 -15.51 -2.18 -12.96
C ASP A 249 -15.34 -1.82 -11.47
N GLY A 250 -14.12 -1.77 -10.93
CA GLY A 250 -13.85 -1.42 -9.52
C GLY A 250 -14.41 -2.38 -8.45
N GLN A 251 -15.26 -3.34 -8.84
CA GLN A 251 -15.94 -4.29 -7.94
C GLN A 251 -15.08 -5.53 -7.60
N TYR A 252 -14.02 -5.80 -8.37
CA TYR A 252 -13.15 -6.94 -8.10
C TYR A 252 -12.29 -6.70 -6.84
N PHE A 253 -12.34 -7.59 -5.85
CA PHE A 253 -11.53 -7.53 -4.61
C PHE A 253 -10.04 -7.26 -4.86
N GLY A 254 -9.53 -7.80 -5.96
CA GLY A 254 -8.16 -7.59 -6.37
C GLY A 254 -7.16 -8.62 -5.83
N PRO A 255 -6.03 -8.81 -6.52
CA PRO A 255 -4.98 -9.76 -6.17
C PRO A 255 -4.45 -9.65 -4.73
N ALA A 256 -4.25 -8.44 -4.21
CA ALA A 256 -3.69 -8.26 -2.87
C ALA A 256 -4.63 -8.71 -1.76
N ALA A 257 -5.94 -8.44 -1.88
CA ALA A 257 -6.94 -8.89 -0.91
C ALA A 257 -6.98 -10.42 -0.89
N ILE A 258 -7.01 -11.07 -2.06
CA ILE A 258 -7.02 -12.53 -2.17
C ILE A 258 -5.73 -13.15 -1.60
N VAL A 259 -4.55 -12.54 -1.80
CA VAL A 259 -3.29 -12.99 -1.19
C VAL A 259 -3.36 -12.93 0.34
N ASN A 260 -3.92 -11.85 0.90
CA ASN A 260 -4.05 -11.73 2.35
C ASN A 260 -5.12 -12.67 2.92
N ALA A 261 -6.20 -12.94 2.18
CA ALA A 261 -7.17 -13.97 2.54
C ALA A 261 -6.54 -15.37 2.52
N HIS A 262 -5.79 -15.71 1.46
CA HIS A 262 -5.03 -16.96 1.35
C HIS A 262 -4.16 -17.17 2.59
N ARG A 263 -3.48 -16.12 3.07
CA ARG A 263 -2.64 -16.18 4.28
C ARG A 263 -3.41 -16.62 5.54
N PHE A 264 -4.72 -16.42 5.63
CA PHE A 264 -5.55 -16.88 6.75
C PHE A 264 -6.30 -18.17 6.45
N ILE A 265 -6.80 -18.36 5.22
CA ILE A 265 -7.48 -19.59 4.78
C ILE A 265 -6.62 -20.83 5.01
N PHE A 266 -5.31 -20.70 4.80
CA PHE A 266 -4.36 -21.81 4.93
C PHE A 266 -3.53 -21.77 6.24
N ASP A 267 -3.88 -20.92 7.20
CA ASP A 267 -3.24 -20.89 8.53
C ASP A 267 -3.95 -21.89 9.45
N SER A 268 -3.27 -22.95 9.89
CA SER A 268 -3.84 -24.04 10.71
C SER A 268 -4.39 -23.60 12.08
N ARG A 269 -4.16 -22.35 12.47
CA ARG A 269 -4.64 -21.76 13.72
C ARG A 269 -5.92 -20.96 13.56
N ASP A 270 -6.38 -20.74 12.32
CA ASP A 270 -7.55 -19.91 12.00
C ASP A 270 -8.79 -20.77 11.72
N ASP A 271 -9.88 -20.48 12.42
CA ASP A 271 -11.15 -21.20 12.34
C ASP A 271 -12.17 -20.54 11.38
N ALA A 272 -11.83 -19.40 10.76
CA ALA A 272 -12.71 -18.67 9.84
C ALA A 272 -12.28 -18.79 8.37
N GLY A 273 -11.48 -19.81 8.02
CA GLY A 273 -11.10 -20.10 6.63
C GLY A 273 -12.32 -20.27 5.71
N ASP A 274 -13.32 -21.00 6.19
CA ASP A 274 -14.57 -21.27 5.47
C ASP A 274 -15.40 -20.01 5.17
N LEU A 275 -15.46 -19.08 6.14
CA LEU A 275 -16.14 -17.81 5.96
C LEU A 275 -15.42 -16.93 4.93
N ARG A 276 -14.08 -16.92 4.92
CA ARG A 276 -13.30 -16.19 3.90
C ARG A 276 -13.42 -16.82 2.52
N LEU A 277 -13.51 -18.14 2.42
CA LEU A 277 -13.78 -18.81 1.17
C LEU A 277 -15.15 -18.42 0.62
N GLU A 278 -16.17 -18.30 1.48
CA GLU A 278 -17.50 -17.83 1.08
C GLU A 278 -17.49 -16.38 0.58
N ILE A 279 -16.84 -15.46 1.32
CA ILE A 279 -16.65 -14.06 0.89
C ILE A 279 -16.01 -14.00 -0.50
N LEU A 280 -15.01 -14.84 -0.75
CA LEU A 280 -14.29 -14.87 -2.02
C LEU A 280 -14.98 -15.67 -3.12
N ASN A 281 -16.01 -16.44 -2.80
CA ASN A 281 -16.82 -17.20 -3.75
C ASN A 281 -17.85 -16.32 -4.48
N ASP A 282 -17.95 -15.05 -4.12
CA ASP A 282 -18.77 -14.09 -4.84
C ASP A 282 -18.36 -13.98 -6.33
N LYS A 283 -19.30 -13.58 -7.20
CA LYS A 283 -19.06 -13.34 -8.63
C LYS A 283 -17.91 -12.34 -8.86
N GLU A 284 -17.81 -11.34 -8.00
CA GLU A 284 -16.78 -10.30 -7.97
C GLU A 284 -15.54 -10.71 -7.15
N GLY A 285 -15.55 -11.91 -6.56
CA GLY A 285 -14.44 -12.56 -5.87
C GLY A 285 -13.43 -13.21 -6.83
N VAL A 286 -12.90 -14.39 -6.47
CA VAL A 286 -11.77 -15.00 -7.20
C VAL A 286 -12.09 -15.33 -8.67
N TRP A 287 -13.37 -15.47 -9.02
CA TRP A 287 -13.84 -15.88 -10.34
C TRP A 287 -13.56 -14.86 -11.44
N ARG A 288 -13.39 -13.59 -11.09
CA ARG A 288 -13.00 -12.54 -12.04
C ARG A 288 -11.56 -12.63 -12.52
N CYS A 289 -10.69 -13.34 -11.80
CA CYS A 289 -9.29 -13.49 -12.21
C CYS A 289 -9.19 -14.23 -13.57
N ARG A 290 -8.66 -13.53 -14.57
CA ARG A 290 -8.42 -14.01 -15.95
C ARG A 290 -7.00 -14.55 -16.18
N THR A 291 -6.26 -14.83 -15.12
CA THR A 291 -4.95 -15.50 -15.20
C THR A 291 -3.94 -14.75 -16.09
N THR A 292 -3.92 -13.41 -15.98
CA THR A 292 -3.07 -12.52 -16.80
C THR A 292 -1.61 -12.42 -16.32
N PHE A 293 -1.30 -12.87 -15.10
CA PHE A 293 0.05 -12.84 -14.49
C PHE A 293 0.69 -11.47 -14.20
N ASN A 294 0.16 -10.34 -14.69
CA ASN A 294 0.65 -8.99 -14.35
C ASN A 294 0.84 -8.76 -12.84
N CYS A 295 0.00 -9.37 -12.00
CA CYS A 295 0.07 -9.23 -10.55
C CYS A 295 1.30 -9.91 -9.93
N THR A 296 1.71 -11.06 -10.49
CA THR A 296 2.93 -11.77 -10.09
C THR A 296 4.16 -10.99 -10.56
N GLU A 297 4.17 -10.52 -11.82
CA GLU A 297 5.30 -9.74 -12.38
C GLU A 297 5.51 -8.41 -11.65
N ALA A 298 4.42 -7.72 -11.27
CA ALA A 298 4.49 -6.45 -10.57
C ALA A 298 4.87 -6.58 -9.08
N CYS A 299 4.86 -7.78 -8.50
CA CYS A 299 5.05 -7.94 -7.06
C CYS A 299 6.51 -7.65 -6.65
N PRO A 300 6.80 -6.57 -5.90
CA PRO A 300 8.17 -6.22 -5.53
C PRO A 300 8.78 -7.16 -4.48
N ARG A 301 7.96 -8.06 -3.91
CA ARG A 301 8.33 -9.07 -2.91
C ARG A 301 8.42 -10.48 -3.48
N GLY A 302 8.20 -10.66 -4.78
CA GLY A 302 8.30 -11.95 -5.46
C GLY A 302 7.25 -12.97 -5.01
N ILE A 303 6.08 -12.50 -4.54
CA ILE A 303 4.98 -13.39 -4.15
C ILE A 303 4.40 -13.99 -5.43
N GLN A 304 4.13 -15.29 -5.40
CA GLN A 304 3.47 -15.98 -6.52
C GLN A 304 1.96 -15.71 -6.51
N VAL A 305 1.58 -14.45 -6.75
CA VAL A 305 0.20 -13.95 -6.58
C VAL A 305 -0.83 -14.75 -7.37
N THR A 306 -0.55 -15.05 -8.64
CA THR A 306 -1.47 -15.83 -9.48
C THR A 306 -1.64 -17.26 -8.97
N LYS A 307 -0.59 -17.86 -8.39
CA LYS A 307 -0.64 -19.19 -7.76
C LYS A 307 -1.51 -19.15 -6.50
N ALA A 308 -1.34 -18.16 -5.63
CA ALA A 308 -2.19 -18.00 -4.44
C ALA A 308 -3.68 -17.87 -4.82
N ILE A 309 -4.01 -17.09 -5.86
CA ILE A 309 -5.40 -16.99 -6.34
C ILE A 309 -5.91 -18.35 -6.84
N ALA A 310 -5.09 -19.12 -7.57
CA ALA A 310 -5.47 -20.45 -8.04
C ALA A 310 -5.67 -21.45 -6.89
N GLU A 311 -4.86 -21.39 -5.84
CA GLU A 311 -5.02 -22.23 -4.64
C GLU A 311 -6.32 -21.92 -3.90
N VAL A 312 -6.70 -20.65 -3.78
CA VAL A 312 -8.01 -20.28 -3.22
C VAL A 312 -9.16 -20.78 -4.11
N LYS A 313 -9.08 -20.62 -5.43
CA LYS A 313 -10.09 -21.19 -6.36
C LYS A 313 -10.24 -22.70 -6.17
N ASN A 314 -9.12 -23.42 -6.07
CA ASN A 314 -9.14 -24.87 -5.85
C ASN A 314 -9.75 -25.23 -4.50
N ALA A 315 -9.42 -24.49 -3.43
CA ALA A 315 -10.01 -24.70 -2.12
C ALA A 315 -11.54 -24.57 -2.15
N ILE A 316 -12.07 -23.53 -2.83
CA ILE A 316 -13.51 -23.36 -3.03
C ILE A 316 -14.12 -24.55 -3.78
N LEU A 317 -13.50 -24.99 -4.89
CA LEU A 317 -14.01 -26.11 -5.70
C LEU A 317 -13.93 -27.47 -4.98
N SER A 318 -12.95 -27.65 -4.10
CA SER A 318 -12.73 -28.90 -3.37
C SER A 318 -13.61 -29.06 -2.13
N ARG A 319 -14.31 -28.01 -1.70
CA ARG A 319 -15.32 -28.12 -0.65
C ARG A 319 -16.45 -28.99 -1.20
N SER A 320 -16.67 -30.14 -0.58
CA SER A 320 -17.92 -30.88 -0.78
C SER A 320 -19.02 -30.00 -0.20
N MET A 321 -20.00 -29.61 -1.03
CA MET A 321 -21.24 -28.98 -0.55
C MET A 321 -21.97 -29.88 0.43
#